data_AF-A0AAW4KXC8-F1
#
_entry.id   AF-A0AAW4KXC8-F1
#
_cell.length_a   1.000
_cell.length_b   1.000
_cell.length_c   1.000
_cell.angle_alpha   90.00
_cell.angle_beta   90.00
_cell.angle_gamma   90.00
#
_symmetry.space_group_name_H-M   'P 1'
#
loop_
_entity.id
_entity.type
_entity.pdbx_description
1 polymer ?
#
loop_
_entity_poly.entity_id
_entity_poly.type
_entity_poly.pdbx_seq_one_letter_code
_entity_poly.pdbx_strand_id
1 'polypeptide(L)'
;LQGPLEVFGVDKMDLNGVVLTAQFRTVSGGQYAVSRAFNQRLKKLVDNCEAVHFAQTYPQQVLLAPRTALKQEAAEADVKTLNP
;
A
#
# COMPACT_ATOMS: atom_id res chain seq x y z
N LEU A 1 20.80 -6.57 -23.05
CA LEU A 1 21.24 -5.59 -22.03
C LEU A 1 22.58 -5.05 -22.49
N GLN A 2 22.76 -3.73 -22.45
CA GLN A 2 23.98 -3.07 -22.93
C GLN A 2 24.79 -2.57 -21.72
N GLY A 3 25.10 -3.50 -20.81
CA GLY A 3 25.80 -3.24 -19.55
C GLY A 3 25.23 -4.04 -18.36
N PRO A 4 25.90 -3.96 -17.19
CA PRO A 4 25.43 -4.57 -15.95
C PRO A 4 24.17 -3.87 -15.39
N LEU A 5 23.43 -4.55 -14.52
CA LEU A 5 22.37 -3.95 -13.71
C LEU A 5 23.02 -3.12 -12.60
N GLU A 6 22.75 -1.81 -12.57
CA GLU A 6 23.16 -0.92 -11.50
C GLU A 6 22.01 -0.81 -10.50
N VAL A 7 22.18 -1.36 -9.30
CA VAL A 7 21.20 -1.22 -8.22
C VAL A 7 21.72 -0.12 -7.29
N PHE A 8 21.03 1.01 -7.27
CA PHE A 8 21.42 2.17 -6.45
C PHE A 8 21.05 2.00 -4.97
N GLY A 9 20.26 0.99 -4.64
CA GLY A 9 19.86 0.66 -3.27
C GLY A 9 18.46 1.19 -2.95
N VAL A 10 18.27 1.57 -1.68
CA VAL A 10 16.99 2.10 -1.18
C VAL A 10 16.89 3.58 -1.49
N ASP A 11 15.89 3.94 -2.29
CA ASP A 11 15.56 5.34 -2.63
C ASP A 11 14.76 6.01 -1.51
N LYS A 12 13.71 5.33 -1.02
CA LYS A 12 12.81 5.86 0.02
C LYS A 12 12.33 4.75 0.95
N MET A 13 12.10 5.11 2.21
CA MET A 13 11.48 4.26 3.22
C MET A 13 10.23 4.97 3.75
N ASP A 14 9.07 4.36 3.57
CA ASP A 14 7.77 4.85 4.04
C ASP A 14 7.08 3.78 4.89
N LEU A 15 6.00 4.17 5.60
CA LEU A 15 5.17 3.23 6.37
C LEU A 15 4.62 2.07 5.53
N ASN A 16 4.46 2.28 4.23
CA ASN A 16 3.91 1.28 3.30
C ASN A 16 4.97 0.32 2.74
N GLY A 17 6.26 0.65 2.87
CA GLY A 17 7.34 -0.17 2.36
C GLY A 17 8.57 0.63 1.94
N VAL A 18 9.48 -0.09 1.28
CA VAL A 18 10.77 0.42 0.84
C VAL A 18 10.80 0.48 -0.69
N VAL A 19 11.19 1.62 -1.25
CA VAL A 19 11.39 1.79 -2.69
C VAL A 19 12.84 1.52 -3.01
N LEU A 20 13.08 0.54 -3.91
CA LEU A 20 14.41 0.18 -4.41
C LEU A 20 14.55 0.68 -5.84
N THR A 21 15.58 1.48 -6.10
CA THR A 21 15.86 2.01 -7.44
C THR A 21 17.00 1.25 -8.08
N ALA A 22 16.75 0.72 -9.28
CA ALA A 22 17.75 0.08 -10.12
C ALA A 22 17.64 0.58 -11.56
N GLN A 23 18.77 0.66 -12.24
CA GLN A 23 18.90 1.09 -13.63
C GLN A 23 19.62 0.03 -14.43
N PHE A 24 19.18 -0.17 -15.66
CA PHE A 24 19.86 -1.03 -16.62
C PHE A 24 19.91 -0.33 -17.97
N ARG A 25 21.06 -0.43 -18.64
CA ARG A 25 21.21 0.03 -20.03
C ARG A 25 20.66 -1.03 -20.97
N THR A 26 19.84 -0.61 -21.93
CA THR A 26 19.27 -1.49 -22.96
C THR A 26 19.69 -1.04 -24.34
N VAL A 27 19.67 -1.98 -25.29
CA VAL A 27 19.85 -1.69 -26.71
C VAL A 27 18.65 -0.92 -27.25
N SER A 28 18.85 -0.07 -28.25
CA SER A 28 17.78 0.72 -28.88
C SER A 28 16.59 -0.17 -29.29
N GLY A 29 15.38 0.27 -28.95
CA GLY A 29 14.13 -0.49 -29.20
C GLY A 29 13.79 -1.60 -28.18
N GLY A 30 14.71 -1.96 -27.26
CA GLY A 30 14.53 -3.07 -26.33
C GLY A 30 13.97 -2.72 -24.94
N GLN A 31 13.78 -1.44 -24.64
CA GLN A 31 13.48 -0.95 -23.28
C GLN A 31 12.24 -1.63 -22.67
N TYR A 32 11.15 -1.72 -23.44
CA TYR A 32 9.90 -2.31 -22.97
C TYR A 32 10.01 -3.82 -22.73
N ALA A 33 10.65 -4.55 -23.66
CA ALA A 33 10.85 -6.00 -23.52
C ALA A 33 11.70 -6.35 -22.29
N VAL A 34 12.75 -5.57 -22.04
CA VAL A 34 13.61 -5.73 -20.87
C VAL A 34 12.86 -5.40 -19.57
N SER A 35 12.11 -4.29 -19.54
CA SER A 35 11.30 -3.90 -18.38
C SER A 35 10.25 -4.95 -18.02
N ARG A 36 9.54 -5.49 -19.03
CA ARG A 36 8.55 -6.55 -18.82
C ARG A 36 9.19 -7.84 -18.28
N ALA A 37 10.28 -8.28 -18.88
CA ALA A 37 11.00 -9.48 -18.44
C ALA A 37 11.54 -9.32 -17.02
N PHE A 38 12.03 -8.13 -16.67
CA PHE A 38 12.47 -7.79 -15.31
C PHE A 38 11.32 -7.88 -14.31
N ASN A 39 10.21 -7.19 -14.55
CA ASN A 39 9.06 -7.20 -13.65
C ASN A 39 8.44 -8.60 -13.47
N GLN A 40 8.40 -9.41 -14.54
CA GLN A 40 7.93 -10.79 -14.43
C GLN A 40 8.83 -11.65 -13.54
N ARG A 41 10.15 -11.53 -13.68
CA ARG A 41 11.11 -12.26 -12.84
C ARG A 41 11.06 -11.77 -11.39
N LEU A 42 10.94 -10.46 -11.18
CA LEU A 42 10.83 -9.86 -9.87
C LEU A 42 9.55 -10.33 -9.18
N LYS A 43 8.41 -10.30 -9.86
CA LYS A 43 7.15 -10.83 -9.34
C LYS A 43 7.27 -12.30 -8.97
N LYS A 44 7.84 -13.12 -9.85
CA LYS A 44 8.05 -14.54 -9.56
C LYS A 44 8.97 -14.77 -8.36
N LEU A 45 10.03 -13.98 -8.21
CA LEU A 45 10.96 -14.12 -7.08
C LEU A 45 10.30 -13.71 -5.76
N VAL A 46 9.54 -12.61 -5.77
CA VAL A 46 8.75 -12.15 -4.62
C VAL A 46 7.67 -13.18 -4.26
N ASP A 47 6.98 -13.76 -5.24
CA ASP A 47 5.96 -14.78 -5.00
C ASP A 47 6.50 -16.09 -4.39
N ASN A 48 7.80 -16.36 -4.56
CA ASN A 48 8.46 -17.51 -3.95
C ASN A 48 9.04 -17.22 -2.55
N CYS A 49 8.94 -15.98 -2.06
CA CYS A 49 9.53 -15.57 -0.79
C CYS A 49 8.45 -15.08 0.17
N GLU A 50 8.19 -15.85 1.24
CA GLU A 50 7.17 -15.49 2.24
C GLU A 50 7.53 -14.23 3.05
N ALA A 51 8.81 -13.84 3.09
CA ALA A 51 9.26 -12.67 3.86
C ALA A 51 9.14 -11.34 3.08
N VAL A 52 9.00 -11.39 1.76
CA VAL A 52 9.01 -10.21 0.90
C VAL A 52 7.70 -10.14 0.16
N HIS A 53 6.97 -9.04 0.34
CA HIS A 53 5.73 -8.77 -0.37
C HIS A 53 5.83 -7.42 -1.07
N PHE A 54 5.17 -7.28 -2.22
CA PHE A 54 5.00 -5.95 -2.79
C PHE A 54 4.22 -5.07 -1.83
N ALA A 55 4.65 -3.81 -1.70
CA ALA A 55 3.91 -2.79 -0.98
C ALA A 55 2.48 -2.74 -1.55
N GLN A 56 1.52 -3.12 -0.72
CA GLN A 56 0.11 -3.12 -1.10
C GLN A 56 -0.38 -1.68 -1.13
N THR A 57 -0.22 -1.00 -2.26
CA THR A 57 -0.92 0.27 -2.51
C THR A 57 -2.38 -0.02 -2.87
N TYR A 58 -3.10 -0.74 -2.01
CA TYR A 58 -4.54 -0.60 -2.01
C TYR A 58 -4.81 0.77 -1.39
N PRO A 59 -5.62 1.66 -2.02
CA PRO A 59 -6.22 2.73 -1.25
C PRO A 59 -6.96 2.04 -0.11
N GLN A 60 -6.44 2.14 1.11
CA GLN A 60 -7.16 1.68 2.29
C GLN A 60 -8.44 2.49 2.30
N GLN A 61 -9.51 1.90 1.79
CA GLN A 61 -10.85 2.38 2.06
C GLN A 61 -10.99 2.24 3.56
N VAL A 62 -10.75 3.35 4.27
CA VAL A 62 -11.06 3.46 5.68
C VAL A 62 -12.55 3.21 5.74
N LEU A 63 -12.94 1.99 6.11
CA LEU A 63 -14.31 1.68 6.46
C LEU A 63 -14.55 2.42 7.77
N LEU A 64 -14.99 3.69 7.68
CA LEU A 64 -15.50 4.40 8.85
C LEU A 64 -16.65 3.56 9.36
N ALA A 65 -16.50 3.01 10.56
CA ALA A 65 -17.60 2.36 11.26
C ALA A 65 -18.82 3.29 11.24
N PRO A 66 -20.02 2.78 10.90
CA PRO A 66 -21.22 3.61 10.94
C PRO A 66 -21.37 4.16 12.35
N ARG A 67 -21.50 5.49 12.46
CA ARG A 67 -21.78 6.21 13.71
C ARG A 67 -23.17 5.83 14.22
N THR A 68 -23.30 4.66 14.81
CA THR A 68 -24.53 4.22 15.48
C THR A 68 -24.28 4.18 16.98
N ALA A 69 -24.26 5.35 17.63
CA ALA A 69 -24.50 5.51 19.09
C ALA A 69 -24.40 6.98 19.55
N LEU A 70 -25.21 7.88 18.99
CA LEU A 70 -25.55 9.16 19.66
C LEU A 70 -27.06 9.38 19.61
N LYS A 71 -27.84 8.38 20.06
CA LYS A 71 -29.27 8.54 20.29
C LYS A 71 -29.71 7.79 21.54
N GLN A 72 -29.06 8.06 22.67
CA GLN A 72 -29.51 7.54 23.95
C GLN A 72 -29.05 8.43 25.12
N GLU A 73 -29.44 9.70 25.11
CA GLU A 73 -29.37 10.56 26.31
C GLU A 73 -30.20 11.85 26.14
N ALA A 74 -31.48 11.70 25.74
CA ALA A 74 -32.43 12.82 25.69
C ALA A 74 -33.88 12.41 26.01
N ALA A 75 -34.07 11.31 26.75
CA ALA A 75 -35.40 10.78 27.08
C ALA A 75 -35.62 10.57 28.59
N GLU A 76 -34.74 11.08 29.47
CA GLU A 76 -34.85 10.89 30.92
C GLU A 76 -34.82 12.20 31.72
N ALA A 77 -35.34 13.28 31.13
CA ALA A 77 -35.48 14.58 31.81
C ALA A 77 -36.93 15.10 31.90
N ASP A 78 -37.94 14.27 31.62
CA ASP A 78 -39.36 14.72 31.55
C ASP A 78 -40.32 14.02 32.54
N VAL A 79 -39.82 13.42 33.64
CA VAL A 79 -40.72 12.70 34.58
C VAL A 79 -40.63 13.16 36.05
N LYS A 80 -39.95 14.27 36.39
CA LYS A 80 -39.78 14.61 37.82
C LYS A 80 -40.05 16.04 38.28
N THR A 81 -40.96 16.75 37.63
CA THR A 81 -41.58 17.95 38.23
C THR A 81 -43.10 17.91 38.17
N LEU A 82 -43.70 17.08 39.03
CA LEU A 82 -45.03 17.34 39.58
C LEU A 82 -45.12 16.80 41.02
N ASN A 83 -44.79 17.69 41.96
CA ASN A 83 -45.33 17.94 43.31
C ASN A 83 -45.55 16.81 44.34
N PRO A 84 -45.38 17.12 45.65
CA PRO A 84 -46.49 17.70 46.44
C PRO A 84 -46.22 19.10 47.03
#